data_AF-A0A7J7TKI6-F1
#
_entry.id   AF-A0A7J7TKI6-F1
#
_cell.length_a   1.000
_cell.length_b   1.000
_cell.length_c   1.000
_cell.angle_alpha   90.00
_cell.angle_beta   90.00
_cell.angle_gamma   90.00
#
_symmetry.space_group_name_H-M   'P 1'
#
loop_
_entity.id
_entity.type
_entity.pdbx_description
1 polymer ?
#
loop_
_entity_poly.entity_id
_entity_poly.type
_entity_poly.pdbx_seq_one_letter_code
_entity_poly.pdbx_strand_id
1 'polypeptide(L)'
;MKYTKSNFMMSVVGIIIYITDLIVDIWVSVRFFHEGQYVFGVLTVSFMLVGTLVVQCFSYSWYKADLKKAGQESQHRFLLLHCLQGGIFTRYWFALKKGYHVAFKYSSKTDNFIEEQIDPHKEVIDEVTDLSMLRLFETYLEGCPQLVFQLYTCLEHGQANTSQYAALMVSCCAISWSTVDYQISLRKSLPDKNVLTGPCPKLTYLFYKFFTLLSWMLSVVLLLFLNVNIALYLLSFLWFLGILWAFKNQTKFCASISMEFLYRIVVGFVLIFTFFNIQGQNTKCPMSCYYIVRVLATLGILIVLWVCPLSIFNSDYFIPISIIIALALILGIIFLIVYYGTLHPNKSKERKPDEIDGKPVQIECRMKYFLME
;
A
#
# COMPACT_ATOMS: atom_id res chain seq x y z
N MET A 1 19.10 13.08 -5.62
CA MET A 1 19.48 11.87 -4.84
C MET A 1 19.88 10.78 -5.84
N LYS A 2 20.96 10.01 -5.64
CA LYS A 2 21.45 9.08 -6.67
C LYS A 2 20.61 7.78 -6.73
N TYR A 3 20.17 7.42 -7.93
CA TYR A 3 19.60 6.10 -8.23
C TYR A 3 20.73 5.07 -8.43
N THR A 4 20.83 4.08 -7.54
CA THR A 4 21.95 3.14 -7.48
C THR A 4 21.61 1.79 -8.15
N LYS A 5 22.65 0.96 -8.40
CA LYS A 5 22.48 -0.42 -8.89
C LYS A 5 21.60 -1.28 -7.97
N SER A 6 21.65 -1.05 -6.66
CA SER A 6 20.78 -1.73 -5.70
C SER A 6 19.30 -1.31 -5.86
N ASN A 7 19.03 -0.03 -6.13
CA ASN A 7 17.66 0.41 -6.44
C ASN A 7 17.15 -0.24 -7.74
N PHE A 8 18.00 -0.35 -8.77
CA PHE A 8 17.66 -1.04 -10.01
C PHE A 8 17.31 -2.51 -9.78
N MET A 9 18.14 -3.23 -9.01
CA MET A 9 17.86 -4.62 -8.63
C MET A 9 16.52 -4.77 -7.90
N MET A 10 16.19 -3.84 -6.99
CA MET A 10 14.88 -3.85 -6.32
C MET A 10 13.73 -3.62 -7.30
N SER A 11 13.87 -2.74 -8.30
CA SER A 11 12.85 -2.56 -9.34
C SER A 11 12.66 -3.82 -10.20
N VAL A 12 13.73 -4.56 -10.50
CA VAL A 12 13.65 -5.87 -11.20
C VAL A 12 12.96 -6.93 -10.35
N VAL A 13 13.26 -7.01 -9.05
CA VAL A 13 12.55 -7.90 -8.14
C VAL A 13 11.06 -7.52 -8.06
N GLY A 14 10.76 -6.22 -8.04
CA GLY A 14 9.38 -5.72 -8.01
C GLY A 14 8.52 -6.19 -9.19
N ILE A 15 9.05 -6.18 -10.43
CA ILE A 15 8.29 -6.68 -11.58
C ILE A 15 8.12 -8.21 -11.54
N ILE A 16 9.10 -8.95 -11.02
CA ILE A 16 9.00 -10.41 -10.88
C ILE A 16 7.89 -10.76 -9.88
N ILE A 17 7.84 -10.07 -8.74
CA ILE A 17 6.78 -10.22 -7.74
C ILE A 17 5.41 -9.85 -8.35
N TYR A 18 5.34 -8.76 -9.12
CA TYR A 18 4.12 -8.37 -9.83
C TYR A 18 3.58 -9.49 -10.73
N ILE A 19 4.43 -10.06 -11.58
CA ILE A 19 4.07 -11.16 -12.49
C ILE A 19 3.68 -12.41 -11.71
N THR A 20 4.39 -12.70 -10.61
CA THR A 20 4.16 -13.91 -9.81
C THR A 20 2.80 -13.85 -9.14
N ASP A 21 2.45 -12.70 -8.54
CA ASP A 21 1.14 -12.49 -7.92
C ASP A 21 0.02 -12.69 -8.96
N LEU A 22 0.11 -12.06 -10.14
CA LEU A 22 -0.87 -12.24 -11.22
C LEU A 22 -1.04 -13.71 -11.65
N ILE A 23 0.07 -14.45 -11.76
CA ILE A 23 0.02 -15.89 -12.11
C ILE A 23 -0.66 -16.69 -10.99
N VAL A 24 -0.32 -16.40 -9.73
CA VAL A 24 -0.89 -17.08 -8.57
C VAL A 24 -2.38 -16.79 -8.47
N ASP A 25 -2.84 -15.56 -8.68
CA ASP A 25 -4.24 -15.18 -8.60
C ASP A 25 -5.09 -15.86 -9.68
N ILE A 26 -4.57 -15.94 -10.91
CA ILE A 26 -5.22 -16.69 -12.00
C ILE A 26 -5.24 -18.19 -11.68
N TRP A 27 -4.13 -18.76 -11.22
CA TRP A 27 -4.05 -20.18 -10.90
C TRP A 27 -5.00 -20.58 -9.78
N VAL A 28 -5.04 -19.80 -8.69
CA VAL A 28 -5.97 -20.00 -7.55
C VAL A 28 -7.42 -19.89 -8.02
N SER A 29 -7.73 -18.91 -8.86
CA SER A 29 -9.08 -18.74 -9.43
C SER A 29 -9.50 -19.97 -10.25
N VAL A 30 -8.65 -20.43 -11.18
CA VAL A 30 -8.92 -21.62 -12.00
C VAL A 30 -9.12 -22.87 -11.13
N ARG A 31 -8.31 -23.00 -10.07
CA ARG A 31 -8.44 -24.11 -9.12
C ARG A 31 -9.80 -24.11 -8.43
N PHE A 32 -10.29 -22.96 -7.96
CA PHE A 32 -11.63 -22.88 -7.37
C PHE A 32 -12.75 -23.26 -8.34
N PHE A 33 -12.64 -22.87 -9.62
CA PHE A 33 -13.59 -23.28 -10.64
C PHE A 33 -13.55 -24.79 -10.89
N HIS A 34 -12.36 -25.39 -10.90
CA HIS A 34 -12.19 -26.84 -11.10
C HIS A 34 -12.68 -27.65 -9.89
N GLU A 35 -12.53 -27.15 -8.67
CA GLU A 35 -13.01 -27.78 -7.44
C GLU A 35 -14.52 -27.56 -7.19
N GLY A 36 -15.24 -26.88 -8.10
CA GLY A 36 -16.68 -26.62 -8.00
C GLY A 36 -17.05 -25.50 -7.02
N GLN A 37 -16.06 -24.80 -6.48
CA GLN A 37 -16.23 -23.70 -5.52
C GLN A 37 -16.43 -22.35 -6.25
N TYR A 38 -17.50 -22.25 -7.03
CA TYR A 38 -17.76 -21.12 -7.93
C TYR A 38 -17.80 -19.76 -7.24
N VAL A 39 -18.40 -19.68 -6.05
CA VAL A 39 -18.50 -18.42 -5.29
C VAL A 39 -17.11 -17.87 -4.96
N PHE A 40 -16.19 -18.76 -4.54
CA PHE A 40 -14.83 -18.40 -4.18
C PHE A 40 -14.02 -17.98 -5.40
N GLY A 41 -14.14 -18.73 -6.51
CA GLY A 41 -13.52 -18.36 -7.78
C GLY A 41 -13.99 -16.99 -8.28
N VAL A 42 -15.31 -16.72 -8.26
CA VAL A 42 -15.88 -15.44 -8.67
C VAL A 42 -15.40 -14.30 -7.77
N LEU A 43 -15.32 -14.51 -6.46
CA LEU A 43 -14.88 -13.49 -5.52
C LEU A 43 -13.40 -13.13 -5.71
N THR A 44 -12.53 -14.12 -5.85
CA THR A 44 -11.09 -13.91 -6.13
C THR A 44 -10.88 -13.14 -7.43
N VAL A 45 -11.55 -13.56 -8.52
CA VAL A 45 -11.48 -12.86 -9.81
C VAL A 45 -12.03 -11.45 -9.71
N SER A 46 -13.10 -11.23 -8.94
CA SER A 46 -13.68 -9.89 -8.76
C SER A 46 -12.71 -8.94 -8.07
N PHE A 47 -12.03 -9.39 -7.01
CA PHE A 47 -11.01 -8.58 -6.33
C PHE A 47 -9.82 -8.26 -7.24
N MET A 48 -9.35 -9.25 -8.02
CA MET A 48 -8.29 -9.08 -9.01
C MET A 48 -8.68 -8.06 -10.10
N LEU A 49 -9.90 -8.17 -10.65
CA LEU A 49 -10.39 -7.23 -11.66
C LEU A 49 -10.54 -5.81 -11.09
N VAL A 50 -11.09 -5.65 -9.89
CA VAL A 50 -11.23 -4.33 -9.26
C VAL A 50 -9.86 -3.68 -9.02
N GLY A 51 -8.91 -4.43 -8.44
CA GLY A 51 -7.54 -3.96 -8.20
C GLY A 51 -6.86 -3.52 -9.49
N THR A 52 -6.81 -4.41 -10.49
CA THR A 52 -6.18 -4.13 -11.78
C THR A 52 -6.85 -2.97 -12.52
N LEU A 53 -8.19 -2.89 -12.57
CA LEU A 53 -8.91 -1.80 -13.24
C LEU A 53 -8.58 -0.43 -12.63
N VAL A 54 -8.59 -0.32 -11.30
CA VAL A 54 -8.26 0.94 -10.61
C VAL A 54 -6.83 1.35 -10.90
N VAL A 55 -5.89 0.40 -10.85
CA VAL A 55 -4.47 0.65 -11.16
C VAL A 55 -4.30 1.12 -12.60
N GLN A 56 -4.99 0.50 -13.56
CA GLN A 56 -4.94 0.93 -14.96
C GLN A 56 -5.52 2.33 -15.16
N CYS A 57 -6.60 2.69 -14.45
CA CYS A 57 -7.16 4.05 -14.49
C CYS A 57 -6.13 5.10 -14.02
N PHE A 58 -5.47 4.88 -12.87
CA PHE A 58 -4.41 5.78 -12.41
C PHE A 58 -3.22 5.81 -13.36
N SER A 59 -2.76 4.63 -13.76
CA SER A 59 -1.63 4.45 -14.66
C SER A 59 -1.83 5.18 -15.99
N TYR A 60 -3.02 5.08 -16.58
CA TYR A 60 -3.38 5.80 -17.81
C TYR A 60 -3.50 7.31 -17.60
N SER A 61 -4.19 7.75 -16.53
CA SER A 61 -4.33 9.18 -16.25
C SER A 61 -2.99 9.86 -16.04
N TRP A 62 -2.07 9.20 -15.34
CA TRP A 62 -0.72 9.70 -15.12
C TRP A 62 0.07 9.70 -16.43
N TYR A 63 -0.04 8.65 -17.25
CA TYR A 63 0.66 8.57 -18.53
C TYR A 63 0.22 9.68 -19.48
N LYS A 64 -1.08 9.96 -19.55
CA LYS A 64 -1.64 11.08 -20.31
C LYS A 64 -1.09 12.43 -19.83
N ALA A 65 -0.97 12.62 -18.52
CA ALA A 65 -0.43 13.85 -17.96
C ALA A 65 1.08 14.00 -18.28
N ASP A 66 1.84 12.91 -18.27
CA ASP A 66 3.27 12.92 -18.59
C ASP A 66 3.51 13.19 -20.08
N LEU A 67 2.70 12.61 -20.98
CA LEU A 67 2.70 12.93 -22.42
C LEU A 67 2.36 14.41 -22.69
N LYS A 68 1.36 14.94 -22.00
CA LYS A 68 0.97 16.35 -22.11
C LYS A 68 2.12 17.27 -21.70
N LYS A 69 2.86 16.93 -20.64
CA LYS A 69 4.06 17.66 -20.22
C LYS A 69 5.18 17.61 -21.27
N ALA A 70 5.30 16.48 -21.98
CA ALA A 70 6.28 16.30 -23.07
C ALA A 70 5.83 16.91 -24.42
N GLY A 71 4.66 17.56 -24.49
CA GLY A 71 4.12 18.11 -25.74
C GLY A 71 3.71 17.05 -26.77
N GLN A 72 3.52 15.79 -26.36
CA GLN A 72 3.12 14.69 -27.22
C GLN A 72 1.61 14.43 -27.10
N GLU A 73 0.94 14.18 -28.22
CA GLU A 73 -0.47 13.79 -28.21
C GLU A 73 -0.68 12.35 -27.75
N SER A 74 -1.75 12.12 -26.99
CA SER A 74 -2.11 10.80 -26.49
C SER A 74 -2.53 9.88 -27.63
N GLN A 75 -1.69 8.90 -27.98
CA GLN A 75 -2.05 7.92 -29.01
C GLN A 75 -3.09 6.92 -28.48
N HIS A 76 -4.15 6.68 -29.26
CA HIS A 76 -5.20 5.67 -28.97
C HIS A 76 -4.63 4.26 -28.71
N ARG A 77 -3.45 3.94 -29.24
CA ARG A 77 -2.73 2.67 -28.99
C ARG A 77 -2.42 2.45 -27.51
N PHE A 78 -2.11 3.50 -26.75
CA PHE A 78 -1.82 3.36 -25.33
C PHE A 78 -3.09 3.16 -24.51
N LEU A 79 -4.20 3.82 -24.88
CA LEU A 79 -5.49 3.54 -24.26
C LEU A 79 -5.89 2.07 -24.46
N LEU A 80 -5.78 1.56 -25.69
CA LEU A 80 -6.02 0.14 -26.00
C LEU A 80 -5.14 -0.77 -25.13
N LEU A 81 -3.87 -0.43 -24.96
CA LEU A 81 -2.94 -1.21 -24.14
C LEU A 81 -3.33 -1.22 -22.65
N HIS A 82 -3.79 -0.09 -22.12
CA HIS A 82 -4.32 -0.02 -20.75
C HIS A 82 -5.62 -0.82 -20.61
N CYS A 83 -6.50 -0.79 -21.61
CA CYS A 83 -7.70 -1.63 -21.64
C CYS A 83 -7.37 -3.13 -21.67
N LEU A 84 -6.29 -3.52 -22.35
CA LEU A 84 -5.77 -4.89 -22.39
C LEU A 84 -4.87 -5.23 -21.19
N GLN A 85 -4.90 -4.43 -20.12
CA GLN A 85 -4.06 -4.58 -18.91
C GLN A 85 -2.52 -4.48 -19.14
N GLY A 86 -2.06 -4.17 -20.35
CA GLY A 86 -0.65 -4.01 -20.72
C GLY A 86 0.02 -2.73 -20.18
N GLY A 87 -0.77 -1.78 -19.67
CA GLY A 87 -0.28 -0.45 -19.28
C GLY A 87 0.77 -0.47 -18.15
N ILE A 88 0.57 -1.30 -17.14
CA ILE A 88 1.52 -1.45 -16.02
C ILE A 88 2.87 -2.00 -16.51
N PHE A 89 2.85 -2.99 -17.40
CA PHE A 89 4.06 -3.55 -18.00
C PHE A 89 4.86 -2.50 -18.77
N THR A 90 4.18 -1.59 -19.48
CA THR A 90 4.89 -0.49 -20.15
C THR A 90 5.53 0.49 -19.18
N ARG A 91 4.88 0.83 -18.07
CA ARG A 91 5.49 1.68 -17.03
C ARG A 91 6.73 1.01 -16.44
N TYR A 92 6.66 -0.27 -16.11
CA TYR A 92 7.82 -1.04 -15.64
C TYR A 92 8.95 -1.05 -16.67
N TRP A 93 8.63 -1.29 -17.95
CA TRP A 93 9.61 -1.27 -19.03
C TRP A 93 10.33 0.07 -19.14
N PHE A 94 9.60 1.19 -19.13
CA PHE A 94 10.19 2.53 -19.17
C PHE A 94 11.05 2.82 -17.94
N ALA A 95 10.54 2.54 -16.74
CA ALA A 95 11.27 2.74 -15.49
C ALA A 95 12.56 1.89 -15.43
N LEU A 96 12.52 0.63 -15.88
CA LEU A 96 13.71 -0.23 -15.96
C LEU A 96 14.70 0.24 -17.02
N LYS A 97 14.22 0.64 -18.21
CA LYS A 97 15.10 1.15 -19.28
C LYS A 97 15.85 2.41 -18.84
N LYS A 98 15.14 3.39 -18.27
CA LYS A 98 15.74 4.63 -17.74
C LYS A 98 16.61 4.33 -16.52
N GLY A 99 16.15 3.48 -15.60
CA GLY A 99 16.89 3.06 -14.42
C GLY A 99 18.20 2.33 -14.75
N TYR A 100 18.22 1.48 -15.78
CA TYR A 100 19.43 0.83 -16.26
C TYR A 100 20.43 1.85 -16.82
N HIS A 101 19.97 2.78 -17.65
CA HIS A 101 20.82 3.85 -18.20
C HIS A 101 21.45 4.67 -17.08
N VAL A 102 20.64 5.09 -16.11
CA VAL A 102 21.09 5.91 -14.98
C VAL A 102 22.01 5.14 -14.00
N ALA A 103 21.72 3.87 -13.70
CA ALA A 103 22.49 3.10 -12.73
C ALA A 103 23.82 2.54 -13.28
N PHE A 104 23.91 2.29 -14.60
CA PHE A 104 25.06 1.62 -15.21
C PHE A 104 25.80 2.42 -16.28
N LYS A 105 25.12 3.32 -17.02
CA LYS A 105 25.75 4.10 -18.11
C LYS A 105 26.05 5.55 -17.72
N TYR A 106 25.28 6.14 -16.81
CA TYR A 106 25.36 7.55 -16.44
C TYR A 106 26.48 7.89 -15.43
N SER A 107 27.66 7.26 -15.53
CA SER A 107 28.70 7.38 -14.50
C SER A 107 30.06 7.91 -14.95
N SER A 108 30.24 8.43 -16.18
CA SER A 108 31.62 8.79 -16.61
C SER A 108 31.86 9.85 -17.68
N LYS A 109 30.88 10.59 -18.23
CA LYS A 109 31.19 11.49 -19.38
C LYS A 109 30.60 12.90 -19.45
N THR A 110 29.81 13.38 -18.50
CA THR A 110 29.11 14.66 -18.69
C THR A 110 29.04 15.52 -17.43
N ASP A 111 30.16 15.72 -16.73
CA ASP A 111 30.22 16.71 -15.64
C ASP A 111 30.40 18.16 -16.14
N ASN A 112 30.58 18.38 -17.45
CA ASN A 112 30.98 19.70 -17.97
C ASN A 112 29.95 20.49 -18.78
N PHE A 113 28.75 19.99 -19.06
CA PHE A 113 27.77 20.81 -19.78
C PHE A 113 26.33 20.48 -19.37
N ILE A 114 25.58 21.55 -19.08
CA ILE A 114 24.11 21.73 -19.00
C ILE A 114 23.58 22.04 -17.59
N GLU A 115 23.51 23.34 -17.33
CA GLU A 115 22.49 24.05 -16.55
C GLU A 115 21.05 23.58 -16.91
N GLU A 116 20.17 23.52 -15.89
CA GLU A 116 18.70 23.53 -15.97
C GLU A 116 17.90 22.35 -16.58
N GLN A 117 18.51 21.23 -16.98
CA GLN A 117 17.74 20.02 -17.33
C GLN A 117 17.52 19.07 -16.14
N ILE A 118 16.29 18.58 -16.00
CA ILE A 118 15.76 17.66 -14.97
C ILE A 118 16.80 16.59 -14.56
N ASP A 119 17.11 16.49 -13.26
CA ASP A 119 18.02 15.45 -12.71
C ASP A 119 17.52 14.05 -13.13
N PRO A 120 18.23 13.31 -14.01
CA PRO A 120 17.77 12.03 -14.52
C PRO A 120 17.67 10.97 -13.42
N HIS A 121 18.41 11.12 -12.31
CA HIS A 121 18.20 10.26 -11.15
C HIS A 121 16.86 10.53 -10.48
N LYS A 122 16.44 11.80 -10.40
CA LYS A 122 15.17 12.20 -9.79
C LYS A 122 13.99 11.71 -10.63
N GLU A 123 14.07 11.81 -11.96
CA GLU A 123 13.03 11.31 -12.87
C GLU A 123 12.77 9.81 -12.65
N VAL A 124 13.83 8.99 -12.61
CA VAL A 124 13.68 7.54 -12.37
C VAL A 124 13.14 7.26 -10.95
N ILE A 125 13.56 8.01 -9.95
CA ILE A 125 13.05 7.86 -8.57
C ILE A 125 11.55 8.18 -8.51
N ASP A 126 11.10 9.23 -9.20
CA ASP A 126 9.69 9.60 -9.25
C ASP A 126 8.87 8.53 -9.99
N GLU A 127 9.35 8.00 -11.12
CA GLU A 127 8.69 6.89 -11.84
C GLU A 127 8.59 5.61 -11.01
N VAL A 128 9.67 5.23 -10.31
CA VAL A 128 9.66 4.05 -9.42
C VAL A 128 8.71 4.26 -8.26
N THR A 129 8.58 5.48 -7.75
CA THR A 129 7.64 5.77 -6.67
C THR A 129 6.20 5.73 -7.14
N ASP A 130 5.90 6.22 -8.34
CA ASP A 130 4.59 6.05 -8.97
C ASP A 130 4.24 4.56 -9.11
N LEU A 131 5.19 3.71 -9.53
CA LEU A 131 5.01 2.26 -9.58
C LEU A 131 4.75 1.65 -8.19
N SER A 132 5.52 2.05 -7.16
CA SER A 132 5.27 1.60 -5.78
C SER A 132 3.88 2.03 -5.28
N MET A 133 3.38 3.21 -5.65
CA MET A 133 2.03 3.68 -5.32
C MET A 133 0.95 2.83 -6.01
N LEU A 134 1.12 2.54 -7.30
CA LEU A 134 0.20 1.69 -8.06
C LEU A 134 0.14 0.28 -7.46
N ARG A 135 1.30 -0.30 -7.13
CA ARG A 135 1.37 -1.60 -6.47
C ARG A 135 0.70 -1.58 -5.11
N LEU A 136 0.88 -0.52 -4.32
CA LEU A 136 0.18 -0.35 -3.05
C LEU A 136 -1.33 -0.40 -3.22
N PHE A 137 -1.89 0.34 -4.20
CA PHE A 137 -3.33 0.32 -4.45
C PHE A 137 -3.84 -1.06 -4.85
N GLU A 138 -3.16 -1.74 -5.77
CA GLU A 138 -3.47 -3.12 -6.15
C GLU A 138 -3.49 -4.03 -4.91
N THR A 139 -2.40 -4.05 -4.15
CA THR A 139 -2.23 -4.92 -2.99
C THR A 139 -3.32 -4.70 -1.93
N TYR A 140 -3.80 -3.47 -1.74
CA TYR A 140 -4.87 -3.20 -0.78
C TYR A 140 -6.27 -3.47 -1.34
N LEU A 141 -6.54 -3.17 -2.62
CA LEU A 141 -7.85 -3.39 -3.24
C LEU A 141 -8.11 -4.87 -3.55
N GLU A 142 -7.05 -5.61 -3.85
CA GLU A 142 -7.11 -7.02 -4.19
C GLU A 142 -6.63 -7.90 -3.02
N GLY A 143 -5.38 -7.72 -2.61
CA GLY A 143 -4.71 -8.62 -1.66
C GLY A 143 -5.31 -8.62 -0.26
N CYS A 144 -5.77 -7.47 0.26
CA CYS A 144 -6.42 -7.43 1.58
C CYS A 144 -7.75 -8.21 1.58
N PRO A 145 -8.74 -7.92 0.70
CA PRO A 145 -9.97 -8.71 0.63
C PRO A 145 -9.73 -10.22 0.39
N GLN A 146 -8.78 -10.57 -0.49
CA GLN A 146 -8.38 -11.96 -0.68
C GLN A 146 -7.78 -12.58 0.59
N LEU A 147 -6.97 -11.86 1.37
CA LEU A 147 -6.46 -12.35 2.65
C LEU A 147 -7.56 -12.54 3.69
N VAL A 148 -8.54 -11.63 3.80
CA VAL A 148 -9.73 -11.83 4.67
C VAL A 148 -10.44 -13.12 4.27
N PHE A 149 -10.65 -13.29 2.97
CA PHE A 149 -11.36 -14.43 2.41
C PHE A 149 -10.60 -15.76 2.62
N GLN A 150 -9.28 -15.77 2.42
CA GLN A 150 -8.42 -16.93 2.69
C GLN A 150 -8.37 -17.27 4.18
N LEU A 151 -8.29 -16.27 5.07
CA LEU A 151 -8.35 -16.48 6.52
C LEU A 151 -9.70 -17.07 6.95
N TYR A 152 -10.81 -16.57 6.40
CA TYR A 152 -12.15 -17.10 6.66
C TYR A 152 -12.24 -18.58 6.26
N THR A 153 -11.85 -18.91 5.03
CA THR A 153 -11.89 -20.28 4.51
C THR A 153 -11.00 -21.22 5.33
N CYS A 154 -9.80 -20.77 5.71
CA CYS A 154 -8.85 -21.52 6.53
C CYS A 154 -9.42 -21.86 7.92
N LEU A 155 -10.12 -20.91 8.54
CA LEU A 155 -10.75 -21.12 9.85
C LEU A 155 -12.02 -21.95 9.77
N GLU A 156 -12.80 -21.82 8.69
CA GLU A 156 -14.03 -22.59 8.47
C GLU A 156 -13.75 -24.09 8.29
N HIS A 157 -12.70 -24.45 7.55
CA HIS A 157 -12.37 -25.84 7.28
C HIS A 157 -11.72 -26.56 8.49
N GLY A 158 -11.21 -25.84 9.48
CA GLY A 158 -10.68 -26.38 10.75
C GLY A 158 -9.44 -27.30 10.65
N GLN A 159 -9.03 -27.71 9.44
CA GLN A 159 -7.89 -28.58 9.17
C GLN A 159 -6.96 -27.94 8.13
N ALA A 160 -6.29 -26.86 8.54
CA ALA A 160 -5.35 -26.20 7.66
C ALA A 160 -3.96 -26.85 7.71
N ASN A 161 -3.42 -27.18 6.54
CA ASN A 161 -2.06 -27.66 6.40
C ASN A 161 -1.06 -26.56 6.80
N THR A 162 0.13 -26.95 7.28
CA THR A 162 1.22 -26.00 7.58
C THR A 162 1.56 -25.08 6.40
N SER A 163 1.41 -25.59 5.17
CA SER A 163 1.58 -24.81 3.94
C SER A 163 0.53 -23.71 3.76
N GLN A 164 -0.71 -23.90 4.21
CA GLN A 164 -1.77 -22.88 4.13
C GLN A 164 -1.51 -21.75 5.12
N TYR A 165 -1.13 -22.07 6.37
CA TYR A 165 -0.72 -21.06 7.34
C TYR A 165 0.51 -20.28 6.86
N ALA A 166 1.48 -20.96 6.25
CA ALA A 166 2.64 -20.29 5.65
C ALA A 166 2.22 -19.34 4.52
N ALA A 167 1.30 -19.75 3.64
CA ALA A 167 0.79 -18.90 2.56
C ALA A 167 0.09 -17.64 3.10
N LEU A 168 -0.78 -17.78 4.12
CA LEU A 168 -1.44 -16.65 4.79
C LEU A 168 -0.43 -15.65 5.37
N MET A 169 0.61 -16.17 6.02
CA MET A 169 1.68 -15.34 6.60
C MET A 169 2.48 -14.62 5.51
N VAL A 170 2.80 -15.30 4.41
CA VAL A 170 3.49 -14.71 3.26
C VAL A 170 2.64 -13.59 2.64
N SER A 171 1.33 -13.81 2.45
CA SER A 171 0.40 -12.79 1.94
C SER A 171 0.33 -11.57 2.86
N CYS A 172 0.21 -11.77 4.18
CA CYS A 172 0.21 -10.67 5.15
C CYS A 172 1.54 -9.90 5.17
N CYS A 173 2.67 -10.60 5.05
CA CYS A 173 3.99 -10.00 4.90
C CYS A 173 4.12 -9.20 3.60
N ALA A 174 3.61 -9.71 2.47
CA ALA A 174 3.65 -9.05 1.18
C ALA A 174 2.87 -7.72 1.19
N ILE A 175 1.66 -7.71 1.78
CA ILE A 175 0.85 -6.49 1.95
C ILE A 175 1.60 -5.45 2.80
N SER A 176 2.18 -5.90 3.90
CA SER A 176 2.94 -5.04 4.81
C SER A 176 4.19 -4.47 4.14
N TRP A 177 4.90 -5.30 3.36
CA TRP A 177 6.08 -4.91 2.60
C TRP A 177 5.75 -3.88 1.52
N SER A 178 4.64 -4.03 0.80
CA SER A 178 4.15 -3.06 -0.20
C SER A 178 4.01 -1.66 0.41
N THR A 179 3.50 -1.57 1.65
CA THR A 179 3.42 -0.30 2.39
C THR A 179 4.78 0.29 2.74
N VAL A 180 5.73 -0.56 3.14
CA VAL A 180 7.09 -0.13 3.48
C VAL A 180 7.83 0.33 2.23
N ASP A 181 7.72 -0.41 1.12
CA ASP A 181 8.32 -0.06 -0.16
C ASP A 181 7.82 1.29 -0.65
N TYR A 182 6.51 1.51 -0.65
CA TYR A 182 5.93 2.81 -0.97
C TYR A 182 6.48 3.93 -0.07
N GLN A 183 6.56 3.73 1.24
CA GLN A 183 7.10 4.77 2.14
C GLN A 183 8.58 5.06 1.93
N ILE A 184 9.37 4.05 1.56
CA ILE A 184 10.77 4.24 1.20
C ILE A 184 10.86 5.04 -0.11
N SER A 185 10.09 4.67 -1.13
CA SER A 185 10.09 5.34 -2.43
C SER A 185 9.59 6.79 -2.31
N LEU A 186 8.48 7.04 -1.60
CA LEU A 186 7.92 8.36 -1.31
C LEU A 186 8.94 9.29 -0.63
N ARG A 187 9.72 8.79 0.33
CA ARG A 187 10.73 9.62 0.99
C ARG A 187 11.95 9.87 0.12
N LYS A 188 12.23 9.00 -0.86
CA LYS A 188 13.32 9.22 -1.83
C LYS A 188 12.94 10.25 -2.89
N SER A 189 11.67 10.32 -3.30
CA SER A 189 11.19 11.30 -4.30
C SER A 189 11.11 12.72 -3.74
N LEU A 190 10.83 12.86 -2.44
CA LEU A 190 10.66 14.16 -1.80
C LEU A 190 12.00 14.75 -1.33
N PRO A 191 12.45 15.89 -1.88
CA PRO A 191 13.74 16.48 -1.54
C PRO A 191 13.81 16.98 -0.09
N ASP A 192 12.67 17.38 0.48
CA ASP A 192 12.57 18.00 1.81
C ASP A 192 12.37 16.96 2.93
N LYS A 193 12.35 15.66 2.61
CA LYS A 193 12.14 14.59 3.59
C LYS A 193 13.38 13.72 3.75
N ASN A 194 13.68 13.38 5.01
CA ASN A 194 14.76 12.46 5.32
C ASN A 194 14.41 11.02 4.87
N VAL A 195 15.38 10.39 4.22
CA VAL A 195 15.33 8.99 3.77
C VAL A 195 15.39 8.05 4.98
N LEU A 196 14.73 6.90 4.90
CA LEU A 196 14.91 5.81 5.88
C LEU A 196 16.28 5.14 5.69
N THR A 197 17.26 5.58 6.46
CA THR A 197 18.62 5.03 6.46
C THR A 197 18.71 3.81 7.39
N GLY A 198 19.29 2.71 6.88
CA GLY A 198 19.56 1.50 7.64
C GLY A 198 18.40 0.48 7.69
N PRO A 199 18.66 -0.75 8.14
CA PRO A 199 17.67 -1.82 8.21
C PRO A 199 16.71 -1.67 9.40
N CYS A 200 17.16 -1.11 10.52
CA CYS A 200 16.38 -1.04 11.76
C CYS A 200 15.05 -0.24 11.60
N PRO A 201 15.05 1.02 11.11
CA PRO A 201 13.79 1.75 10.90
C PRO A 201 12.85 1.07 9.91
N LYS A 202 13.39 0.39 8.88
CA LYS A 202 12.60 -0.34 7.88
C LYS A 202 11.92 -1.57 8.48
N LEU A 203 12.67 -2.36 9.25
CA LEU A 203 12.16 -3.55 9.93
C LEU A 203 11.14 -3.20 11.01
N THR A 204 11.39 -2.18 11.83
CA THR A 204 10.41 -1.73 12.83
C THR A 204 9.12 -1.25 12.16
N TYR A 205 9.23 -0.52 11.05
CA TYR A 205 8.05 -0.08 10.30
C TYR A 205 7.28 -1.26 9.69
N LEU A 206 8.01 -2.26 9.16
CA LEU A 206 7.43 -3.49 8.64
C LEU A 206 6.66 -4.25 9.73
N PHE A 207 7.26 -4.50 10.88
CA PHE A 207 6.60 -5.21 11.99
C PHE A 207 5.39 -4.44 12.51
N TYR A 208 5.49 -3.11 12.64
CA TYR A 208 4.34 -2.27 12.98
C TYR A 208 3.17 -2.49 12.00
N LYS A 209 3.41 -2.39 10.69
CA LYS A 209 2.35 -2.59 9.68
C LYS A 209 1.83 -4.02 9.66
N PHE A 210 2.72 -5.00 9.80
CA PHE A 210 2.37 -6.42 9.84
C PHE A 210 1.46 -6.77 11.01
N PHE A 211 1.85 -6.44 12.24
CA PHE A 211 1.08 -6.81 13.43
C PHE A 211 -0.25 -6.06 13.54
N THR A 212 -0.28 -4.78 13.15
CA THR A 212 -1.54 -4.00 13.13
C THR A 212 -2.52 -4.49 12.06
N LEU A 213 -2.02 -4.94 10.91
CA LEU A 213 -2.84 -5.57 9.87
C LEU A 213 -3.33 -6.94 10.34
N LEU A 214 -2.44 -7.83 10.79
CA LEU A 214 -2.76 -9.20 11.21
C LEU A 214 -3.86 -9.22 12.28
N SER A 215 -3.70 -8.41 13.34
CA SER A 215 -4.69 -8.31 14.42
C SER A 215 -6.07 -7.89 13.88
N TRP A 216 -6.11 -6.91 12.99
CA TRP A 216 -7.36 -6.44 12.40
C TRP A 216 -8.02 -7.47 11.49
N MET A 217 -7.25 -8.09 10.60
CA MET A 217 -7.78 -9.05 9.63
C MET A 217 -8.41 -10.24 10.34
N LEU A 218 -7.72 -10.79 11.35
CA LEU A 218 -8.27 -11.84 12.18
C LEU A 218 -9.54 -11.40 12.92
N SER A 219 -9.58 -10.17 13.45
CA SER A 219 -10.78 -9.64 14.12
C SER A 219 -11.97 -9.49 13.17
N VAL A 220 -11.75 -8.98 11.96
CA VAL A 220 -12.78 -8.89 10.93
C VAL A 220 -13.30 -10.27 10.54
N VAL A 221 -12.41 -11.25 10.40
CA VAL A 221 -12.78 -12.63 10.09
C VAL A 221 -13.61 -13.25 11.21
N LEU A 222 -13.24 -13.06 12.48
CA LEU A 222 -14.07 -13.52 13.59
C LEU A 222 -15.45 -12.84 13.62
N LEU A 223 -15.52 -11.56 13.27
CA LEU A 223 -16.79 -10.86 13.15
C LEU A 223 -17.65 -11.40 11.99
N LEU A 224 -17.02 -11.80 10.88
CA LEU A 224 -17.71 -12.46 9.75
C LEU A 224 -18.32 -13.81 10.17
N PHE A 225 -17.63 -14.58 11.02
CA PHE A 225 -18.19 -15.82 11.60
C PHE A 225 -19.38 -15.55 12.51
N LEU A 226 -19.36 -14.45 13.27
CA LEU A 226 -20.47 -14.09 14.15
C LEU A 226 -21.71 -13.68 13.35
N ASN A 227 -21.55 -12.71 12.45
CA ASN A 227 -22.62 -12.25 11.57
C ASN A 227 -22.06 -11.46 10.38
N VAL A 228 -22.21 -12.02 9.18
CA VAL A 228 -21.75 -11.40 7.92
C VAL A 228 -22.33 -9.99 7.73
N ASN A 229 -23.61 -9.78 8.05
CA ASN A 229 -24.24 -8.47 7.88
C ASN A 229 -23.60 -7.42 8.79
N ILE A 230 -23.36 -7.74 10.06
CA ILE A 230 -22.72 -6.82 11.01
C ILE A 230 -21.30 -6.48 10.55
N ALA A 231 -20.53 -7.48 10.10
CA ALA A 231 -19.20 -7.25 9.56
C ALA A 231 -19.22 -6.33 8.34
N LEU A 232 -20.12 -6.56 7.38
CA LEU A 232 -20.27 -5.73 6.19
C LEU A 232 -20.72 -4.31 6.52
N TYR A 233 -21.64 -4.13 7.47
CA TYR A 233 -22.05 -2.80 7.95
C TYR A 233 -20.87 -2.06 8.60
N LEU A 234 -20.08 -2.74 9.46
CA LEU A 234 -18.91 -2.14 10.09
C LEU A 234 -17.86 -1.71 9.05
N LEU A 235 -17.51 -2.59 8.11
CA LEU A 235 -16.52 -2.29 7.06
C LEU A 235 -17.00 -1.16 6.15
N SER A 236 -18.28 -1.15 5.77
CA SER A 236 -18.88 -0.09 4.95
C SER A 236 -18.92 1.25 5.69
N PHE A 237 -19.22 1.23 6.99
CA PHE A 237 -19.19 2.42 7.83
C PHE A 237 -17.77 3.00 7.95
N LEU A 238 -16.77 2.15 8.20
CA LEU A 238 -15.36 2.57 8.24
C LEU A 238 -14.89 3.11 6.89
N TRP A 239 -15.33 2.49 5.79
CA TRP A 239 -15.03 2.98 4.45
C TRP A 239 -15.59 4.38 4.22
N PHE A 240 -16.86 4.58 4.56
CA PHE A 240 -17.52 5.88 4.44
C PHE A 240 -16.83 6.95 5.29
N LEU A 241 -16.46 6.64 6.53
CA LEU A 241 -15.68 7.54 7.38
C LEU A 241 -14.31 7.88 6.75
N GLY A 242 -13.63 6.88 6.16
CA GLY A 242 -12.37 7.08 5.45
C GLY A 242 -12.52 8.03 4.26
N ILE A 243 -13.59 7.87 3.47
CA ILE A 243 -13.93 8.76 2.36
C ILE A 243 -14.19 10.18 2.86
N LEU A 244 -15.04 10.35 3.89
CA LEU A 244 -15.33 11.65 4.49
C LEU A 244 -14.07 12.33 5.00
N TRP A 245 -13.16 11.58 5.62
CA TRP A 245 -11.88 12.11 6.07
C TRP A 245 -10.99 12.55 4.89
N ALA A 246 -10.95 11.78 3.80
CA ALA A 246 -10.23 12.16 2.59
C ALA A 246 -10.80 13.44 1.95
N PHE A 247 -12.13 13.61 1.95
CA PHE A 247 -12.78 14.86 1.51
C PHE A 247 -12.45 16.05 2.41
N LYS A 248 -12.49 15.86 3.74
CA LYS A 248 -12.16 16.91 4.71
C LYS A 248 -10.74 17.41 4.54
N ASN A 249 -9.81 16.53 4.16
CA ASN A 249 -8.41 16.87 3.95
C ASN A 249 -8.12 17.51 2.58
N GLN A 250 -9.13 17.71 1.73
CA GLN A 250 -9.02 18.38 0.43
C GLN A 250 -7.79 17.95 -0.40
N THR A 251 -7.65 16.64 -0.61
CA THR A 251 -6.52 16.08 -1.36
C THR A 251 -6.42 16.66 -2.78
N LYS A 252 -5.19 16.93 -3.23
CA LYS A 252 -4.85 17.44 -4.58
C LYS A 252 -3.81 16.53 -5.25
N PHE A 253 -4.11 15.24 -5.38
CA PHE A 253 -3.16 14.25 -5.89
C PHE A 253 -3.20 14.10 -7.42
N CYS A 254 -4.39 14.16 -8.00
CA CYS A 254 -4.64 14.07 -9.44
C CYS A 254 -4.97 15.43 -10.05
N ALA A 255 -4.56 15.64 -11.30
CA ALA A 255 -4.87 16.87 -12.03
C ALA A 255 -6.35 16.96 -12.47
N SER A 256 -7.06 15.83 -12.56
CA SER A 256 -8.47 15.80 -12.97
C SER A 256 -9.38 15.50 -11.78
N ILE A 257 -10.53 16.18 -11.74
CA ILE A 257 -11.51 16.08 -10.65
C ILE A 257 -12.03 14.65 -10.51
N SER A 258 -12.30 13.97 -11.63
CA SER A 258 -12.78 12.58 -11.62
C SER A 258 -11.75 11.61 -11.03
N MET A 259 -10.46 11.77 -11.37
CA MET A 259 -9.41 10.92 -10.81
C MET A 259 -9.12 11.25 -9.35
N GLU A 260 -9.28 12.50 -8.93
CA GLU A 260 -9.17 12.88 -7.52
C GLU A 260 -10.30 12.26 -6.69
N PHE A 261 -11.52 12.21 -7.23
CA PHE A 261 -12.64 11.52 -6.61
C PHE A 261 -12.36 10.02 -6.46
N LEU A 262 -11.86 9.36 -7.53
CA LEU A 262 -11.45 7.95 -7.47
C LEU A 262 -10.35 7.73 -6.43
N TYR A 263 -9.36 8.62 -6.35
CA TYR A 263 -8.30 8.58 -5.35
C TYR A 263 -8.85 8.60 -3.93
N ARG A 264 -9.79 9.50 -3.63
CA ARG A 264 -10.42 9.58 -2.30
C ARG A 264 -11.19 8.31 -1.93
N ILE A 265 -11.88 7.70 -2.90
CA ILE A 265 -12.58 6.41 -2.70
C ILE A 265 -11.58 5.31 -2.36
N VAL A 266 -10.51 5.17 -3.15
CA VAL A 266 -9.49 4.13 -2.99
C VAL A 266 -8.75 4.30 -1.67
N VAL A 267 -8.35 5.52 -1.34
CA VAL A 267 -7.68 5.78 -0.07
C VAL A 267 -8.62 5.56 1.12
N GLY A 268 -9.89 5.94 1.00
CA GLY A 268 -10.92 5.59 1.97
C GLY A 268 -10.98 4.07 2.22
N PHE A 269 -10.85 3.27 1.16
CA PHE A 269 -10.81 1.82 1.26
C PHE A 269 -9.53 1.30 1.94
N VAL A 270 -8.36 1.85 1.57
CA VAL A 270 -7.08 1.52 2.23
C VAL A 270 -7.14 1.77 3.75
N LEU A 271 -7.84 2.83 4.18
CA LEU A 271 -8.03 3.16 5.60
C LEU A 271 -8.87 2.15 6.40
N ILE A 272 -9.62 1.27 5.74
CA ILE A 272 -10.25 0.14 6.43
C ILE A 272 -9.16 -0.78 7.00
N PHE A 273 -8.03 -0.93 6.31
CA PHE A 273 -6.99 -1.91 6.62
C PHE A 273 -5.78 -1.31 7.32
N THR A 274 -5.35 -0.10 6.94
CA THR A 274 -4.17 0.53 7.55
C THR A 274 -4.27 2.04 7.55
N PHE A 275 -3.62 2.68 8.52
CA PHE A 275 -3.42 4.13 8.46
C PHE A 275 -2.55 4.48 7.25
N PHE A 276 -3.17 5.11 6.27
CA PHE A 276 -2.51 5.75 5.14
C PHE A 276 -2.49 7.26 5.41
N ASN A 277 -1.29 7.85 5.39
CA ASN A 277 -1.18 9.30 5.53
C ASN A 277 -1.83 9.94 4.30
N ILE A 278 -2.67 10.96 4.47
CA ILE A 278 -3.28 11.71 3.36
C ILE A 278 -2.89 13.19 3.42
N GLN A 279 -2.66 13.69 4.63
CA GLN A 279 -2.40 15.10 4.90
C GLN A 279 -0.93 15.48 4.69
N GLY A 280 -0.01 14.50 4.64
CA GLY A 280 1.43 14.68 4.47
C GLY A 280 2.17 15.36 5.63
N GLN A 281 1.53 16.27 6.37
CA GLN A 281 2.05 17.02 7.51
C GLN A 281 1.16 16.88 8.75
N ASN A 282 1.68 17.21 9.94
CA ASN A 282 0.95 17.22 11.22
C ASN A 282 0.12 15.95 11.53
N THR A 283 0.65 14.80 11.16
CA THR A 283 -0.08 13.52 11.23
C THR A 283 -0.27 12.96 12.63
N LYS A 284 0.36 13.52 13.66
CA LYS A 284 0.36 12.97 15.03
C LYS A 284 -1.07 12.78 15.57
N CYS A 285 -1.92 13.81 15.49
CA CYS A 285 -3.28 13.77 16.02
C CYS A 285 -4.23 12.86 15.20
N PRO A 286 -4.33 13.01 13.85
CA PRO A 286 -5.11 12.10 13.02
C PRO A 286 -4.69 10.63 13.17
N MET A 287 -3.38 10.38 13.25
CA MET A 287 -2.84 9.04 13.44
C MET A 287 -3.21 8.46 14.80
N SER A 288 -3.07 9.25 15.87
CA SER A 288 -3.46 8.84 17.22
C SER A 288 -4.95 8.50 17.27
N CYS A 289 -5.81 9.37 16.73
CA CYS A 289 -7.25 9.14 16.63
C CYS A 289 -7.57 7.83 15.88
N TYR A 290 -6.95 7.62 14.72
CA TYR A 290 -7.12 6.39 13.95
C TYR A 290 -6.76 5.13 14.77
N TYR A 291 -5.61 5.12 15.42
CA TYR A 291 -5.17 3.95 16.19
C TYR A 291 -5.98 3.74 17.47
N ILE A 292 -6.47 4.80 18.11
CA ILE A 292 -7.41 4.70 19.23
C ILE A 292 -8.71 4.04 18.78
N VAL A 293 -9.34 4.55 17.72
CA VAL A 293 -10.56 3.96 17.15
C VAL A 293 -10.31 2.49 16.74
N ARG A 294 -9.14 2.21 16.16
CA ARG A 294 -8.76 0.85 15.76
C ARG A 294 -8.63 -0.12 16.94
N VAL A 295 -7.99 0.32 18.02
CA VAL A 295 -7.85 -0.48 19.26
C VAL A 295 -9.24 -0.70 19.87
N LEU A 296 -10.06 0.35 19.99
CA LEU A 296 -11.41 0.24 20.54
C LEU A 296 -12.30 -0.70 19.72
N ALA A 297 -12.26 -0.61 18.38
CA ALA A 297 -13.03 -1.50 17.51
C ALA A 297 -12.57 -2.96 17.66
N THR A 298 -11.26 -3.20 17.72
CA THR A 298 -10.68 -4.54 17.88
C THR A 298 -11.06 -5.15 19.23
N LEU A 299 -10.95 -4.38 20.32
CA LEU A 299 -11.36 -4.80 21.66
C LEU A 299 -12.86 -5.03 21.74
N GLY A 300 -13.68 -4.16 21.13
CA GLY A 300 -15.12 -4.31 21.06
C GLY A 300 -15.54 -5.61 20.37
N ILE A 301 -14.92 -5.94 19.24
CA ILE A 301 -15.15 -7.22 18.54
C ILE A 301 -14.79 -8.40 19.45
N LEU A 302 -13.62 -8.39 20.09
CA LEU A 302 -13.20 -9.46 21.00
C LEU A 302 -14.16 -9.62 22.20
N ILE A 303 -14.61 -8.50 22.81
CA ILE A 303 -15.56 -8.53 23.92
C ILE A 303 -16.89 -9.14 23.48
N VAL A 304 -17.44 -8.70 22.35
CA VAL A 304 -18.70 -9.24 21.81
C VAL A 304 -18.58 -10.74 21.56
N LEU A 305 -17.45 -11.21 21.00
CA LEU A 305 -17.22 -12.62 20.74
C LEU A 305 -17.07 -13.47 22.01
N TRP A 306 -16.49 -12.90 23.08
CA TRP A 306 -16.40 -13.57 24.38
C TRP A 306 -17.75 -13.64 25.11
N VAL A 307 -18.58 -12.61 24.97
CA VAL A 307 -19.93 -12.56 25.57
C VAL A 307 -20.92 -13.42 24.76
N CYS A 308 -20.77 -13.46 23.43
CA CYS A 308 -21.57 -14.26 22.52
C CYS A 308 -20.67 -15.32 21.86
N PRO A 309 -20.38 -16.43 22.57
CA PRO A 309 -19.49 -17.46 22.04
C PRO A 309 -20.07 -18.05 20.75
N LEU A 310 -19.20 -18.15 19.76
CA LEU A 310 -19.50 -18.78 18.48
C LEU A 310 -19.76 -20.29 18.69
N SER A 311 -20.96 -20.75 18.36
CA SER A 311 -21.32 -22.18 18.42
C SER A 311 -20.47 -23.07 17.50
N ILE A 312 -19.81 -22.47 16.51
CA ILE A 312 -19.00 -23.14 15.49
C ILE A 312 -17.56 -23.41 15.99
N PHE A 313 -17.03 -22.60 16.91
CA PHE A 313 -15.68 -22.79 17.40
C PHE A 313 -15.67 -23.66 18.66
N ASN A 314 -14.97 -24.79 18.59
CA ASN A 314 -14.52 -25.47 19.81
C ASN A 314 -13.64 -24.53 20.62
N SER A 315 -13.80 -24.55 21.95
CA SER A 315 -13.02 -23.73 22.90
C SER A 315 -11.51 -23.73 22.61
N ASP A 316 -11.00 -24.86 22.12
CA ASP A 316 -9.60 -25.12 21.82
C ASP A 316 -9.02 -24.24 20.69
N TYR A 317 -9.83 -23.75 19.74
CA TYR A 317 -9.37 -22.87 18.66
C TYR A 317 -9.67 -21.39 18.92
N PHE A 318 -10.77 -21.10 19.62
CA PHE A 318 -11.16 -19.72 19.88
C PHE A 318 -10.18 -18.99 20.81
N ILE A 319 -9.70 -19.67 21.86
CA ILE A 319 -8.74 -19.13 22.82
C ILE A 319 -7.41 -18.76 22.15
N PRO A 320 -6.71 -19.65 21.42
CA PRO A 320 -5.43 -19.30 20.79
C PRO A 320 -5.58 -18.20 19.75
N ILE A 321 -6.67 -18.17 18.96
CA ILE A 321 -6.91 -17.09 17.99
C ILE A 321 -7.09 -15.75 18.72
N SER A 322 -7.88 -15.71 19.80
CA SER A 322 -8.06 -14.50 20.62
C SER A 322 -6.74 -14.01 21.20
N ILE A 323 -5.89 -14.92 21.71
CA ILE A 323 -4.55 -14.61 22.22
C ILE A 323 -3.67 -14.03 21.10
N ILE A 324 -3.67 -14.64 19.91
CA ILE A 324 -2.91 -14.14 18.75
C ILE A 324 -3.36 -12.73 18.36
N ILE A 325 -4.67 -12.45 18.33
CA ILE A 325 -5.20 -11.12 18.01
C ILE A 325 -4.72 -10.08 19.02
N ALA A 326 -4.82 -10.40 20.32
CA ALA A 326 -4.41 -9.50 21.39
C ALA A 326 -2.90 -9.25 21.38
N LEU A 327 -2.08 -10.30 21.24
CA LEU A 327 -0.62 -10.19 21.14
C LEU A 327 -0.20 -9.38 19.91
N ALA A 328 -0.80 -9.65 18.74
CA ALA A 328 -0.53 -8.88 17.53
C ALA A 328 -0.93 -7.41 17.69
N LEU A 329 -2.06 -7.11 18.35
CA LEU A 329 -2.46 -5.73 18.62
C LEU A 329 -1.41 -5.02 19.50
N ILE A 330 -1.05 -5.63 20.63
CA ILE A 330 -0.09 -5.07 21.59
C ILE A 330 1.27 -4.85 20.92
N LEU A 331 1.80 -5.87 20.24
CA LEU A 331 3.07 -5.78 19.51
C LEU A 331 3.01 -4.69 18.44
N GLY A 332 1.91 -4.62 17.67
CA GLY A 332 1.70 -3.59 16.66
C GLY A 332 1.78 -2.17 17.21
N ILE A 333 1.16 -1.93 18.38
CA ILE A 333 1.21 -0.64 19.07
C ILE A 333 2.60 -0.36 19.67
N ILE A 334 3.29 -1.36 20.22
CA ILE A 334 4.67 -1.21 20.69
C ILE A 334 5.59 -0.80 19.54
N PHE A 335 5.56 -1.52 18.41
CA PHE A 335 6.36 -1.17 17.23
C PHE A 335 6.00 0.19 16.65
N LEU A 336 4.73 0.58 16.68
CA LEU A 336 4.26 1.92 16.33
C LEU A 336 4.95 2.99 17.20
N ILE A 337 4.88 2.83 18.53
CA ILE A 337 5.46 3.77 19.50
C ILE A 337 6.98 3.82 19.34
N VAL A 338 7.66 2.68 19.21
CA VAL A 338 9.11 2.62 18.98
C VAL A 338 9.48 3.32 17.68
N TYR A 339 8.77 3.03 16.58
CA TYR A 339 9.07 3.65 15.29
C TYR A 339 8.92 5.18 15.34
N TYR A 340 7.78 5.71 15.80
CA TYR A 340 7.59 7.17 15.87
C TYR A 340 8.32 7.85 17.02
N GLY A 341 8.64 7.09 18.08
CA GLY A 341 9.33 7.56 19.27
C GLY A 341 10.83 7.69 19.09
N THR A 342 11.50 6.76 18.40
CA THR A 342 12.97 6.74 18.33
C THR A 342 13.52 6.64 16.91
N LEU A 343 12.86 5.91 16.01
CA LEU A 343 13.42 5.56 14.69
C LEU A 343 12.90 6.42 13.53
N HIS A 344 11.89 7.27 13.76
CA HIS A 344 11.32 8.10 12.72
C HIS A 344 12.30 9.21 12.31
N PRO A 345 12.64 9.31 11.01
CA PRO A 345 13.77 10.10 10.55
C PRO A 345 13.58 11.63 10.65
N ASN A 346 12.37 12.13 10.95
CA ASN A 346 12.18 13.57 11.21
C ASN A 346 12.58 13.96 12.65
N LYS A 347 12.75 12.99 13.57
CA LYS A 347 13.11 13.30 14.97
C LYS A 347 14.62 13.56 15.15
N SER A 348 15.46 13.15 14.19
CA SER A 348 16.92 13.31 14.28
C SER A 348 17.41 14.76 14.08
N LYS A 349 16.55 15.71 13.70
CA LYS A 349 16.94 17.11 13.44
C LYS A 349 16.22 18.18 14.27
N GLU A 350 15.28 17.85 15.16
CA GLU A 350 14.81 18.83 16.18
C GLU A 350 15.93 19.27 17.16
N ARG A 351 17.18 18.79 16.98
CA ARG A 351 18.37 19.16 17.76
C ARG A 351 19.49 19.87 16.95
N LYS A 352 19.17 20.58 15.87
CA LYS A 352 20.13 21.51 15.25
C LYS A 352 19.47 22.88 15.04
N PRO A 353 19.87 23.93 15.78
CA PRO A 353 19.55 25.30 15.43
C PRO A 353 20.40 25.79 14.24
N ASP A 354 19.76 26.64 13.45
CA ASP A 354 20.20 27.65 12.46
C ASP A 354 21.02 27.25 11.22
N GLU A 355 20.46 27.57 10.04
CA GLU A 355 20.89 28.71 9.20
C GLU A 355 19.85 28.96 8.08
N ILE A 356 19.56 30.24 7.83
CA ILE A 356 18.70 30.75 6.76
C ILE A 356 19.56 30.81 5.49
N ASP A 357 19.10 30.26 4.36
CA ASP A 357 19.35 30.84 3.02
C ASP A 357 18.59 30.13 1.88
N GLY A 358 18.03 30.95 0.99
CA GLY A 358 17.63 30.54 -0.36
C GLY A 358 16.13 30.31 -0.59
N LYS A 359 15.55 31.09 -1.52
CA LYS A 359 14.17 30.91 -2.01
C LYS A 359 13.97 29.50 -2.60
N PRO A 360 12.88 28.78 -2.29
CA PRO A 360 12.63 27.47 -2.88
C PRO A 360 12.25 27.61 -4.36
N VAL A 361 13.07 27.03 -5.24
CA VAL A 361 12.75 26.82 -6.66
C VAL A 361 11.55 25.87 -6.77
N GLN A 362 10.56 26.29 -7.55
CA GLN A 362 9.27 25.62 -7.71
C GLN A 362 9.42 24.39 -8.62
N ILE A 363 9.82 23.24 -8.04
CA ILE A 363 9.88 21.96 -8.76
C ILE A 363 8.59 21.17 -8.53
N GLU A 364 7.85 20.83 -9.60
CA GLU A 364 6.57 20.12 -9.59
C GLU A 364 6.74 18.59 -9.62
N CYS A 365 6.91 17.96 -8.45
CA CYS A 365 6.69 16.52 -8.29
C CYS A 365 5.21 16.27 -7.96
N ARG A 366 4.55 15.29 -8.58
CA ARG A 366 3.12 14.98 -8.31
C ARG A 366 2.88 14.62 -6.83
N MET A 367 3.87 14.03 -6.17
CA MET A 367 3.85 13.74 -4.73
C MET A 367 4.14 14.95 -3.84
N LYS A 368 4.59 16.08 -4.40
CA LYS A 368 4.78 17.33 -3.64
C LYS A 368 3.45 17.92 -3.17
N TYR A 369 2.38 17.74 -3.94
CA TYR A 369 1.03 18.18 -3.56
C TYR A 369 0.45 17.42 -2.37
N PHE A 370 1.08 16.33 -1.94
CA PHE A 370 0.78 15.65 -0.68
C PHE A 370 1.23 16.44 0.55
N LEU A 371 2.13 17.43 0.36
CA LEU A 371 2.79 18.18 1.44
C LEU A 371 2.55 19.69 1.36
N MET A 372 1.86 20.20 0.35
CA MET A 372 1.61 21.64 0.18
C MET A 372 0.18 22.00 0.59
N GLU A 373 -0.04 22.10 1.90
CA GLU A 373 -0.41 23.32 2.65
C GLU A 373 -0.48 23.00 4.15
#